data_AF-A0AA39Q890-F1
#
_entry.id   AF-A0AA39Q890-F1
#
_cell.length_a   1.000
_cell.length_b   1.000
_cell.length_c   1.000
_cell.angle_alpha   90.00
_cell.angle_beta   90.00
_cell.angle_gamma   90.00
#
_symmetry.space_group_name_H-M   'P 1'
#
loop_
_entity.id
_entity.type
_entity.pdbx_description
1 polymer ?
#
loop_
_entity_poly.entity_id
_entity_poly.type
_entity_poly.pdbx_seq_one_letter_code
_entity_poly.pdbx_strand_id
1 'polypeptide(L)'
;MIVAISHLLYDSYPGATANPNLNPICGKELVATYGGKSVTVTVTDKCMRYAGKYDLDFTPTTFSRLASTDVGRLARVDWKWASRDDEDIELRECTCFACSPYTCQLNLL
;
A
#
# COMPACT_ATOMS: atom_id res chain seq x y z
N MET A 1 -9.87 3.01 2.80
CA MET A 1 -9.29 1.75 2.31
C MET A 1 -7.78 1.90 2.38
N ILE A 2 -7.06 0.83 2.73
CA ILE A 2 -5.61 0.88 2.96
C ILE A 2 -4.90 -0.11 2.04
N VAL A 3 -3.61 0.13 1.83
CA VAL A 3 -2.73 -0.72 1.01
C VAL A 3 -1.34 -0.79 1.65
N ALA A 4 -0.70 -1.95 1.56
CA ALA A 4 0.73 -2.07 1.79
C ALA A 4 1.48 -1.99 0.45
N ILE A 5 2.64 -1.34 0.43
CA ILE A 5 3.47 -1.27 -0.77
C ILE A 5 4.74 -2.11 -0.60
N SER A 6 5.32 -2.54 -1.73
CA SER A 6 6.60 -3.24 -1.73
C SER A 6 7.70 -2.47 -0.99
N HIS A 7 8.46 -3.20 -0.16
CA HIS A 7 9.63 -2.64 0.54
C HIS A 7 10.63 -1.97 -0.40
N LEU A 8 10.75 -2.44 -1.65
CA LEU A 8 11.64 -1.82 -2.65
C LEU A 8 11.22 -0.39 -3.01
N LEU A 9 9.91 -0.12 -3.12
CA LEU A 9 9.42 1.25 -3.33
C LEU A 9 9.47 2.04 -2.04
N TYR A 10 9.06 1.44 -0.93
CA TYR A 10 9.01 2.07 0.37
C TYR A 10 10.39 2.60 0.79
N ASP A 11 11.41 1.74 0.78
CA ASP A 11 12.76 2.06 1.26
C ASP A 11 13.53 2.96 0.28
N SER A 12 13.11 3.05 -0.99
CA SER A 12 13.71 3.95 -2.00
C SER A 12 12.93 5.25 -2.19
N TYR A 13 11.87 5.50 -1.41
CA TYR A 13 11.05 6.68 -1.58
C TYR A 13 11.79 7.96 -1.14
N PRO A 14 11.69 9.08 -1.89
CA PRO A 14 12.36 10.32 -1.52
C PRO A 14 11.98 10.80 -0.11
N GLY A 15 12.98 11.00 0.74
CA GLY A 15 12.78 11.40 2.14
C GLY A 15 12.55 10.23 3.11
N ALA A 16 12.68 8.98 2.67
CA ALA A 16 12.75 7.83 3.57
C ALA A 16 13.87 8.02 4.59
N THR A 17 13.57 7.76 5.87
CA THR A 17 14.51 7.90 6.98
C THR A 17 14.85 6.54 7.59
N ALA A 18 15.80 6.51 8.52
CA ALA A 18 16.09 5.30 9.29
C ALA A 18 14.90 4.82 10.15
N ASN A 19 13.98 5.73 10.52
CA ASN A 19 12.73 5.37 11.16
C ASN A 19 11.67 5.10 10.09
N PRO A 20 11.26 3.83 9.87
CA PRO A 20 10.30 3.50 8.82
C PRO A 20 8.94 4.17 9.04
N ASN A 21 8.52 4.39 10.30
CA ASN A 21 7.21 5.00 10.59
C ASN A 21 7.09 6.45 10.11
N LEU A 22 8.24 7.12 9.87
CA LEU A 22 8.34 8.50 9.38
C LEU A 22 8.59 8.58 7.88
N ASN A 23 8.33 7.52 7.12
CA ASN A 23 8.50 7.56 5.68
C ASN A 23 7.44 8.49 5.05
N PRO A 24 7.82 9.47 4.20
CA PRO A 24 6.85 10.42 3.62
C PRO A 24 5.91 9.80 2.57
N ILE A 25 6.08 8.52 2.24
CA ILE A 25 5.09 7.77 1.44
C ILE A 25 3.84 7.43 2.26
N CYS A 26 3.94 7.45 3.58
CA CYS A 26 2.83 7.15 4.48
C CYS A 26 1.75 8.22 4.40
N GLY A 27 0.50 7.78 4.39
CA GLY A 27 -0.65 8.67 4.23
C GLY A 27 -0.86 9.15 2.80
N LYS A 28 0.08 8.93 1.87
CA LYS A 28 -0.15 9.19 0.45
C LYS A 28 -1.24 8.25 -0.08
N GLU A 29 -2.09 8.78 -0.95
CA GLU A 29 -3.13 8.02 -1.61
C GLU A 29 -2.75 7.68 -3.04
N LEU A 30 -3.17 6.50 -3.49
CA LEU A 30 -3.05 6.08 -4.88
C LEU A 30 -4.40 5.52 -5.38
N VAL A 31 -4.59 5.59 -6.68
CA VAL A 31 -5.72 5.00 -7.39
C VAL A 31 -5.21 3.77 -8.12
N ALA A 32 -5.68 2.59 -7.74
CA ALA A 32 -5.41 1.32 -8.41
C ALA A 32 -6.57 0.94 -9.33
N THR A 33 -6.26 0.45 -10.52
CA THR A 33 -7.22 0.10 -11.57
C THR A 33 -6.94 -1.31 -12.09
N TYR A 34 -8.00 -2.11 -12.20
CA TYR A 34 -7.96 -3.45 -12.75
C TYR A 34 -9.29 -3.79 -13.41
N GLY A 35 -9.24 -4.31 -14.65
CA GLY A 35 -10.45 -4.76 -15.37
C GLY A 35 -11.54 -3.70 -15.50
N GLY A 36 -11.15 -2.42 -15.67
CA GLY A 36 -12.09 -1.29 -15.75
C GLY A 36 -12.66 -0.80 -14.41
N LYS A 37 -12.30 -1.43 -13.29
CA LYS A 37 -12.67 -0.99 -11.94
C LYS A 37 -11.51 -0.25 -11.29
N SER A 38 -11.82 0.75 -10.46
CA SER A 38 -10.81 1.55 -9.76
C SER A 38 -11.12 1.67 -8.28
N VAL A 39 -10.08 1.76 -7.46
CA VAL A 39 -10.17 1.94 -6.01
C VAL A 39 -9.08 2.91 -5.53
N THR A 40 -9.47 3.88 -4.70
CA THR A 40 -8.53 4.80 -4.05
C THR A 40 -8.14 4.25 -2.69
N VAL A 41 -6.85 4.12 -2.42
CA VAL A 41 -6.30 3.52 -1.21
C VAL A 41 -5.21 4.41 -0.62
N THR A 42 -5.12 4.40 0.71
CA THR A 42 -4.07 5.12 1.44
C THR A 42 -2.94 4.15 1.77
N VAL A 43 -1.69 4.55 1.51
CA VAL A 43 -0.51 3.79 1.92
C VAL A 43 -0.36 3.89 3.42
N THR A 44 -0.45 2.75 4.10
CA THR A 44 -0.28 2.69 5.56
C THR A 44 0.76 1.68 6.00
N ASP A 45 1.22 0.80 5.10
CA ASP A 45 2.11 -0.31 5.47
C ASP A 45 3.19 -0.62 4.42
N LYS A 46 4.25 -1.27 4.88
CA LYS A 46 5.35 -1.82 4.09
C LYS A 46 5.28 -3.34 4.07
N CYS A 47 5.30 -3.92 2.87
CA CYS A 47 5.39 -5.37 2.72
C CYS A 47 6.77 -5.84 2.23
N MET A 48 7.43 -6.67 3.04
CA MET A 48 8.77 -7.22 2.77
C MET A 48 8.78 -8.37 1.75
N ARG A 49 7.61 -8.91 1.39
CA ARG A 49 7.51 -10.18 0.64
C ARG A 49 7.53 -10.02 -0.88
N TYR A 50 7.29 -8.81 -1.39
CA TYR A 50 7.11 -8.61 -2.83
C TYR A 50 8.42 -8.60 -3.61
N ALA A 51 8.39 -9.29 -4.75
CA ALA A 51 9.50 -9.33 -5.70
C ALA A 51 9.47 -8.13 -6.65
N GLY A 52 8.29 -7.57 -6.94
CA GLY A 52 8.13 -6.39 -7.77
C GLY A 52 8.28 -5.10 -6.96
N LYS A 53 8.97 -4.11 -7.53
CA LYS A 53 9.11 -2.78 -6.90
C LYS A 53 7.77 -2.08 -6.70
N TYR A 54 6.82 -2.28 -7.60
CA TYR A 54 5.54 -1.57 -7.62
C TYR A 54 4.34 -2.44 -7.22
N ASP A 55 4.61 -3.58 -6.58
CA ASP A 55 3.57 -4.48 -6.08
C ASP A 55 2.79 -3.82 -4.94
N LEU A 56 1.48 -4.07 -4.91
CA LEU A 56 0.52 -3.58 -3.91
C LEU A 56 -0.12 -4.77 -3.17
N ASP A 57 -0.29 -4.63 -1.85
CA ASP A 57 -1.07 -5.53 -1.01
C ASP A 57 -2.38 -4.89 -0.61
N PHE A 58 -3.49 -5.45 -1.07
CA PHE A 58 -4.81 -4.96 -0.75
C PHE A 58 -5.43 -5.80 0.35
N THR A 59 -6.06 -5.14 1.33
CA THR A 59 -6.96 -5.85 2.25
C THR A 59 -8.07 -6.57 1.47
N PRO A 60 -8.64 -7.68 1.97
CA PRO A 60 -9.71 -8.41 1.28
C PRO A 60 -10.87 -7.51 0.86
N THR A 61 -11.26 -6.56 1.73
CA THR A 61 -12.28 -5.55 1.45
C THR A 61 -11.92 -4.66 0.26
N THR A 62 -10.66 -4.24 0.15
CA THR A 62 -10.18 -3.41 -0.96
C THR A 62 -10.05 -4.24 -2.25
N PHE A 63 -9.50 -5.44 -2.14
CA PHE A 63 -9.35 -6.38 -3.26
C PHE A 63 -10.71 -6.71 -3.90
N SER A 64 -11.75 -6.94 -3.08
CA SER A 64 -13.12 -7.22 -3.55
C SER A 64 -13.73 -6.12 -4.43
N ARG A 65 -13.20 -4.88 -4.37
CA ARG A 65 -13.59 -3.79 -5.26
C ARG A 65 -13.02 -3.95 -6.68
N LEU A 66 -11.90 -4.66 -6.83
CA LEU A 66 -11.24 -4.92 -8.10
C LEU A 66 -11.62 -6.29 -8.67
N ALA A 67 -11.64 -7.35 -7.86
CA ALA A 67 -11.91 -8.72 -8.31
C ALA A 67 -12.42 -9.61 -7.15
N SER A 68 -12.93 -10.82 -7.45
CA SER A 68 -13.24 -11.80 -6.40
C SER A 68 -11.97 -12.20 -5.64
N THR A 69 -12.03 -12.23 -4.31
CA THR A 69 -10.90 -12.63 -3.46
C THR A 69 -10.40 -14.04 -3.73
N ASP A 70 -11.23 -14.92 -4.31
CA ASP A 70 -10.84 -16.29 -4.72
C ASP A 70 -9.73 -16.32 -5.79
N VAL A 71 -9.55 -15.22 -6.53
CA VAL A 71 -8.46 -15.07 -7.50
C VAL A 71 -7.10 -14.97 -6.81
N GLY A 72 -7.05 -14.43 -5.58
CA GLY A 72 -5.86 -14.30 -4.74
C GLY A 72 -4.85 -13.24 -5.19
N ARG A 73 -4.41 -13.24 -6.46
CA ARG A 73 -3.42 -12.28 -6.98
C ARG A 73 -3.80 -11.78 -8.37
N LEU A 74 -3.79 -10.47 -8.53
CA LEU A 74 -4.01 -9.81 -9.82
C LEU A 74 -2.66 -9.47 -10.47
N ALA A 75 -2.52 -9.80 -11.75
CA ALA A 75 -1.39 -9.37 -12.56
C ALA A 75 -1.77 -8.12 -13.35
N ARG A 76 -0.81 -7.20 -13.56
CA ARG A 76 -1.01 -5.97 -14.36
C ARG A 76 -2.10 -5.05 -13.78
N VAL A 77 -2.07 -4.84 -12.47
CA VAL A 77 -2.82 -3.74 -11.85
C VAL A 77 -2.09 -2.44 -12.17
N ASP A 78 -2.79 -1.50 -12.79
CA ASP A 78 -2.27 -0.16 -13.04
C ASP A 78 -2.55 0.73 -11.85
N TRP A 79 -1.62 1.60 -11.45
CA TRP A 79 -1.89 2.58 -10.40
C TRP A 79 -1.14 3.88 -10.59
N LYS A 80 -1.69 4.95 -10.00
CA LYS A 80 -1.10 6.29 -9.97
C LYS A 80 -1.36 6.95 -8.63
N TRP A 81 -0.46 7.84 -8.20
CA TRP A 81 -0.71 8.70 -7.05
C TRP A 81 -1.98 9.52 -7.27
N ALA A 82 -2.81 9.65 -6.23
CA ALA A 82 -3.96 10.52 -6.24
C ALA A 82 -3.46 11.98 -6.22
N SER A 83 -3.99 12.81 -7.11
CA SER A 83 -3.74 14.26 -7.09
C SER A 83 -4.57 14.88 -5.96
N ARG A 84 -4.00 14.97 -4.76
CA ARG A 84 -4.47 15.92 -3.74
C ARG A 84 -3.30 16.80 -3.36
N ASP A 85 -3.55 18.10 -3.34
CA ASP A 85 -2.60 19.13 -2.95
C ASP A 85 -2.06 18.82 -1.54
N ASP A 86 -0.75 19.01 -1.37
CA ASP A 86 0.08 18.57 -0.23
C ASP A 86 -0.25 19.20 1.14
N GLU A 87 -1.45 19.74 1.36
CA GLU A 87 -1.82 20.47 2.59
C GLU A 87 -2.58 19.66 3.66
N ASP A 88 -3.05 18.43 3.36
CA ASP A 88 -3.85 17.62 4.30
C ASP A 88 -3.18 16.29 4.72
N ILE A 89 -1.86 16.17 4.58
CA ILE A 89 -1.09 15.02 5.09
C ILE A 89 -0.76 15.26 6.56
N GLU A 90 -1.80 15.41 7.39
CA GLU A 90 -1.61 15.43 8.83
C GLU A 90 -1.27 14.00 9.29
N LEU A 91 0.04 13.74 9.35
CA LEU A 91 0.73 12.75 10.17
C LEU A 91 0.02 11.39 10.34
N ARG A 92 -0.29 10.73 9.22
CA ARG A 92 -0.59 9.29 9.25
C ARG A 92 0.71 8.53 9.12
N GLU A 93 1.35 8.28 10.26
CA GLU A 93 2.48 7.37 10.37
C GLU A 93 2.14 6.05 9.66
N CYS A 94 3.06 5.50 8.85
CA CYS A 94 2.91 4.11 8.49
C CYS A 94 3.14 3.33 9.75
N THR A 95 2.11 2.64 10.17
CA THR A 95 2.23 1.64 11.21
C THR A 95 2.45 0.35 10.46
N CYS A 96 3.58 -0.32 10.72
CA CYS A 96 3.91 -1.63 10.14
C CYS A 96 2.80 -2.64 10.52
N PHE A 97 1.73 -2.70 9.73
CA PHE A 97 0.55 -3.53 9.96
C PHE A 97 0.49 -4.63 8.88
N ALA A 98 1.36 -5.62 9.07
CA ALA A 98 1.31 -6.98 8.55
C ALA A 98 1.63 -7.25 7.06
N CYS A 99 2.89 -7.62 6.83
CA CYS A 99 3.27 -8.73 5.95
C CYS A 99 4.22 -9.67 6.70
N SER A 100 3.82 -10.90 7.03
CA SER A 100 4.60 -11.87 7.81
C SER A 100 4.60 -13.24 7.08
N PRO A 101 5.64 -14.10 7.20
CA PRO A 101 6.65 -14.16 8.27
C PRO A 101 8.05 -13.78 7.78
N TYR A 102 8.80 -12.89 8.41
CA TYR A 102 9.08 -12.81 9.85
C TYR A 102 9.47 -11.35 10.24
N THR A 103 8.65 -10.39 10.68
CA THR A 103 7.34 -10.33 11.32
C THR A 103 6.86 -8.85 11.37
N CYS A 104 5.56 -8.60 11.21
CA CYS A 104 4.78 -7.58 11.93
C CYS A 104 3.37 -8.19 12.17
N GLN A 105 2.96 -8.37 13.43
CA GLN A 105 1.60 -8.70 13.90
C GLN A 105 1.38 -7.84 15.16
N LEU A 106 0.24 -7.19 15.35
CA LEU A 106 -0.99 -7.85 15.78
C LEU A 106 -2.26 -7.23 15.15
N ASN A 107 -3.13 -8.14 14.71
CA ASN A 107 -4.56 -8.03 14.40
C ASN A 107 -5.01 -7.57 13.01
N LEU A 108 -5.49 -8.59 12.27
CA LEU A 108 -6.62 -8.64 11.34
C LEU A 108 -6.91 -7.38 10.52
N LEU A 109 -6.67 -7.46 9.21
CA LEU A 109 -7.67 -7.21 8.17
C LEU A 109 -7.32 -8.00 6.90
#